data_AF-A0A482Y7W7-F1
#
_entry.id   AF-A0A482Y7W7-F1
#
_cell.length_a   1.000
_cell.length_b   1.000
_cell.length_c   1.000
_cell.angle_alpha   90.00
_cell.angle_beta   90.00
_cell.angle_gamma   90.00
#
_symmetry.space_group_name_H-M   'P 1'
#
loop_
_entity.id
_entity.type
_entity.pdbx_description
1 polymer ?
#
loop_
_entity_poly.entity_id
_entity_poly.type
_entity_poly.pdbx_seq_one_letter_code
_entity_poly.pdbx_strand_id
1 'polypeptide(L)'
;MLEVAGRGTPTSYEITVDGAIELASTDEPATEATTVSGTTVQSSVTDETQTFRFSGELTDITVTDGDAAVTLDGEQIDPSEYGDQELPPHALVIDGVDTDGPSTYSFEIDGTVVKSTYQDASMDDGDVIDGTTVRGAVYNWIDAYWFDGDIADFRLRGDANVDVQYNARDQ
;
A
#
# COMPACT_ATOMS: atom_id res chain seq x y z
N MET A 1 0.35 5.31 10.45
CA MET A 1 0.67 4.52 11.66
C MET A 1 -0.51 3.62 11.93
N LEU A 2 -0.29 2.33 12.17
CA LEU A 2 -1.36 1.36 12.42
C LEU A 2 -1.27 0.87 13.86
N GLU A 3 -2.40 0.75 14.55
CA GLU A 3 -2.50 0.15 15.88
C GLU A 3 -3.50 -0.99 15.89
N VAL A 4 -3.13 -2.08 16.55
CA VAL A 4 -3.96 -3.26 16.78
C VAL A 4 -4.04 -3.51 18.27
N ALA A 5 -5.22 -3.37 18.85
CA ALA A 5 -5.46 -3.54 20.28
C ALA A 5 -6.32 -4.79 20.54
N GLY A 6 -5.78 -5.72 21.33
CA GLY A 6 -6.51 -6.91 21.77
C GLY A 6 -7.60 -6.59 22.78
N ARG A 7 -8.65 -7.42 22.83
CA ARG A 7 -9.82 -7.23 23.71
C ARG A 7 -10.02 -8.37 24.73
N GLY A 8 -8.93 -8.95 25.20
CA GLY A 8 -8.90 -10.00 26.22
C GLY A 8 -9.12 -11.42 25.71
N THR A 9 -9.26 -11.60 24.40
CA THR A 9 -9.23 -12.92 23.75
C THR A 9 -7.95 -13.01 22.90
N PRO A 10 -7.17 -14.09 22.99
CA PRO A 10 -6.02 -14.28 22.12
C PRO A 10 -6.47 -14.21 20.67
N THR A 11 -5.98 -13.20 19.96
CA THR A 11 -6.41 -12.85 18.61
C THR A 11 -5.18 -12.79 17.74
N SER A 12 -5.18 -13.54 16.64
CA SER A 12 -4.14 -13.49 15.63
C SER A 12 -4.51 -12.50 14.54
N TYR A 13 -3.51 -11.89 13.92
CA TYR A 13 -3.76 -11.04 12.78
C TYR A 13 -2.60 -11.06 11.79
N GLU A 14 -2.93 -10.78 10.55
CA GLU A 14 -2.00 -10.57 9.44
C GLU A 14 -2.26 -9.17 8.88
N ILE A 15 -1.18 -8.45 8.57
CA ILE A 15 -1.22 -7.13 7.95
C ILE A 15 -0.33 -7.17 6.72
N THR A 16 -0.85 -6.72 5.59
CA THR A 16 -0.09 -6.49 4.37
C THR A 16 -0.22 -5.05 3.92
N VAL A 17 0.90 -4.47 3.52
CA VAL A 17 0.99 -3.10 2.97
C VAL A 17 1.67 -3.15 1.60
N ASP A 18 1.55 -2.09 0.79
CA ASP A 18 2.29 -2.03 -0.49
C ASP A 18 3.77 -1.66 -0.31
N GLY A 19 4.12 -0.99 0.80
CA GLY A 19 5.48 -0.59 1.12
C GLY A 19 6.15 -1.48 2.18
N ALA A 20 7.03 -0.88 3.00
CA ALA A 20 7.68 -1.59 4.10
C ALA A 20 6.85 -1.46 5.39
N ILE A 21 6.79 -2.51 6.20
CA ILE A 21 6.14 -2.50 7.52
C ILE A 21 7.08 -3.00 8.62
N GLU A 22 7.10 -2.28 9.74
CA GLU A 22 7.91 -2.59 10.91
C GLU A 22 7.11 -2.39 12.21
N LEU A 23 7.40 -3.24 13.21
CA LEU A 23 6.84 -3.10 14.55
C LEU A 23 7.47 -1.87 15.24
N ALA A 24 6.63 -0.95 15.71
CA ALA A 24 7.03 0.26 16.42
C ALA A 24 6.75 0.20 17.93
N SER A 25 6.06 -0.85 18.41
CA SER A 25 5.82 -1.07 19.84
C SER A 25 7.10 -1.28 20.64
N THR A 26 7.17 -0.64 21.81
CA THR A 26 8.32 -0.72 22.73
C THR A 26 7.98 -1.41 24.07
N ASP A 27 6.77 -1.93 24.25
CA ASP A 27 6.35 -2.56 25.51
C ASP A 27 6.93 -3.98 25.63
N GLU A 28 7.59 -4.27 26.77
CA GLU A 28 8.15 -5.59 27.08
C GLU A 28 7.22 -6.45 27.96
N PRO A 29 7.13 -7.77 27.72
CA PRO A 29 7.73 -8.47 26.60
C PRO A 29 6.86 -8.22 25.37
N ALA A 30 7.42 -7.59 24.34
CA ALA A 30 6.74 -7.46 23.07
C ALA A 30 6.47 -8.89 22.61
N THR A 31 5.20 -9.25 22.40
CA THR A 31 4.93 -10.39 21.55
C THR A 31 5.65 -10.11 20.23
N GLU A 32 6.71 -10.88 19.95
CA GLU A 32 7.55 -10.62 18.79
C GLU A 32 6.69 -10.78 17.54
N ALA A 33 6.26 -9.65 16.96
CA ALA A 33 5.61 -9.67 15.67
C ALA A 33 6.55 -10.36 14.68
N THR A 34 6.06 -11.41 14.04
CA THR A 34 6.85 -12.15 13.06
C THR A 34 6.67 -11.47 11.72
N THR A 35 7.70 -10.78 11.26
CA THR A 35 7.75 -10.29 9.88
C THR A 35 7.91 -11.49 8.95
N VAL A 36 6.88 -11.76 8.14
CA VAL A 36 6.89 -12.86 7.16
C VAL A 36 7.59 -12.41 5.89
N SER A 37 7.42 -11.15 5.52
CA SER A 37 8.05 -10.50 4.37
C SER A 37 8.15 -9.00 4.63
N GLY A 38 9.01 -8.26 3.92
CA GLY A 38 9.20 -6.81 4.14
C GLY A 38 7.90 -5.98 4.07
N THR A 39 6.86 -6.53 3.46
CA THR A 39 5.53 -5.93 3.26
C THR A 39 4.42 -6.60 4.08
N THR A 40 4.71 -7.68 4.82
CA THR A 40 3.69 -8.47 5.54
C THR A 40 4.15 -8.88 6.94
N VAL A 41 3.30 -8.63 7.92
CA VAL A 41 3.53 -8.98 9.33
C VAL A 41 2.40 -9.86 9.83
N GLN A 42 2.77 -10.92 10.54
CA GLN A 42 1.85 -11.75 11.32
C GLN A 42 2.18 -11.65 12.80
N SER A 43 1.17 -11.46 13.63
CA SER A 43 1.35 -11.38 15.08
C SER A 43 0.07 -11.78 15.82
N SER A 44 0.10 -11.71 17.15
CA SER A 44 -1.06 -11.99 18.00
C SER A 44 -1.11 -11.03 19.18
N VAL A 45 -2.31 -10.56 19.52
CA VAL A 45 -2.59 -9.71 20.68
C VAL A 45 -3.66 -10.37 21.56
N THR A 46 -3.57 -10.16 22.88
CA THR A 46 -4.64 -10.56 23.82
C THR A 46 -5.21 -9.34 24.54
N ASP A 47 -4.43 -8.71 25.43
CA ASP A 47 -4.81 -7.50 26.17
C ASP A 47 -3.87 -6.32 25.87
N GLU A 48 -2.91 -6.53 24.98
CA GLU A 48 -1.89 -5.57 24.60
C GLU A 48 -2.27 -4.80 23.33
N THR A 49 -1.58 -3.69 23.10
CA THR A 49 -1.69 -2.91 21.88
C THR A 49 -0.36 -2.96 21.15
N GLN A 50 -0.40 -3.36 19.88
CA GLN A 50 0.74 -3.33 18.98
C GLN A 50 0.60 -2.17 17.99
N THR A 51 1.68 -1.43 17.80
CA THR A 51 1.78 -0.28 16.91
C THR A 51 2.77 -0.64 15.81
N PHE A 52 2.39 -0.36 14.57
CA PHE A 52 3.19 -0.58 13.38
C PHE A 52 3.42 0.74 12.65
N ARG A 53 4.66 0.90 12.19
CA ARG A 53 5.00 1.93 11.23
C ARG A 53 5.15 1.26 9.88
N PHE A 54 4.44 1.78 8.89
CA PHE A 54 4.55 1.30 7.53
C PHE A 54 4.62 2.48 6.56
N SER A 55 5.12 2.21 5.36
CA SER A 55 5.05 3.12 4.22
C SER A 55 4.04 2.60 3.20
N GLY A 56 3.45 3.53 2.45
CA GLY A 56 2.40 3.23 1.49
C GLY A 56 1.01 3.10 2.13
N GLU A 57 0.15 2.29 1.53
CA GLU A 57 -1.24 2.04 1.89
C GLU A 57 -1.41 0.66 2.56
N LEU A 58 -2.39 0.57 3.46
CA LEU A 58 -2.82 -0.69 4.05
C LEU A 58 -3.63 -1.46 3.01
N THR A 59 -3.12 -2.61 2.61
CA THR A 59 -3.73 -3.42 1.53
C THR A 59 -4.58 -4.56 2.06
N ASP A 60 -4.16 -5.20 3.14
CA ASP A 60 -4.87 -6.29 3.79
C ASP A 60 -4.70 -6.13 5.29
N ILE A 61 -5.79 -6.37 6.02
CA ILE A 61 -5.69 -6.71 7.43
C ILE A 61 -6.71 -7.78 7.76
N THR A 62 -6.21 -8.94 8.12
CA THR A 62 -7.03 -10.07 8.50
C THR A 62 -6.89 -10.32 9.99
N VAL A 63 -8.01 -10.35 10.71
CA VAL A 63 -8.07 -10.70 12.13
C VAL A 63 -8.68 -12.09 12.27
N THR A 64 -7.93 -13.04 12.84
CA THR A 64 -8.37 -14.43 13.07
C THR A 64 -8.38 -14.79 14.55
N ASP A 65 -9.15 -15.83 14.88
CA ASP A 65 -9.17 -16.45 16.22
C ASP A 65 -9.60 -15.53 17.38
N GLY A 66 -10.15 -14.35 17.10
CA GLY A 66 -10.63 -13.43 18.14
C GLY A 66 -11.18 -12.12 17.60
N ASP A 67 -11.11 -11.07 18.42
CA ASP A 67 -11.60 -9.72 18.12
C ASP A 67 -10.55 -8.69 18.56
N ALA A 68 -10.12 -7.86 17.61
CA ALA A 68 -9.15 -6.79 17.83
C ALA A 68 -9.70 -5.47 17.29
N ALA A 69 -9.40 -4.37 17.98
CA ALA A 69 -9.67 -3.04 17.47
C ALA A 69 -8.48 -2.57 16.63
N VAL A 70 -8.74 -2.14 15.40
CA VAL A 70 -7.71 -1.65 14.49
C VAL A 70 -7.91 -0.16 14.25
N THR A 71 -6.82 0.60 14.38
CA THR A 71 -6.81 2.05 14.17
C THR A 71 -5.74 2.40 13.15
N LEU A 72 -6.12 3.09 12.07
CA LEU A 72 -5.21 3.62 11.07
C LEU A 72 -5.13 5.14 11.20
N ASP A 73 -3.93 5.65 11.47
CA ASP A 73 -3.64 7.08 11.66
C ASP A 73 -4.55 7.80 12.68
N GLY A 74 -4.97 7.05 13.70
CA GLY A 74 -5.84 7.54 14.78
C GLY A 74 -7.34 7.38 14.50
N GLU A 75 -7.73 6.88 13.33
CA GLU A 75 -9.12 6.57 12.97
C GLU A 75 -9.38 5.06 13.04
N GLN A 76 -10.45 4.66 13.72
CA GLN A 76 -10.80 3.25 13.83
C GLN A 76 -11.35 2.75 12.49
N ILE A 77 -10.75 1.69 11.96
CA ILE A 77 -11.17 1.04 10.72
C ILE A 77 -11.80 -0.33 11.01
N ASP A 78 -12.61 -0.83 10.08
CA ASP A 78 -13.13 -2.20 10.12
C ASP A 78 -12.20 -3.11 9.30
N PRO A 79 -11.51 -4.09 9.92
CA PRO A 79 -10.63 -4.99 9.18
C PRO A 79 -11.33 -5.77 8.06
N SER A 80 -12.63 -6.01 8.18
CA SER A 80 -13.39 -6.71 7.14
C SER A 80 -13.62 -5.87 5.87
N GLU A 81 -13.33 -4.58 5.91
CA GLU A 81 -13.29 -3.73 4.72
C GLU A 81 -11.95 -3.84 3.97
N TYR A 82 -10.99 -4.59 4.52
CA TYR A 82 -9.66 -4.82 3.95
C TYR A 82 -9.46 -6.32 3.68
N GLY A 83 -8.68 -6.66 2.65
CA GLY A 83 -8.33 -8.05 2.33
C GLY A 83 -9.29 -8.84 1.43
N ASP A 84 -10.53 -8.37 1.24
CA ASP A 84 -11.41 -8.86 0.16
C ASP A 84 -11.13 -8.18 -1.20
N GLN A 85 -10.27 -7.16 -1.21
CA GLN A 85 -9.87 -6.47 -2.43
C GLN A 85 -8.73 -7.25 -3.07
N GLU A 86 -9.05 -8.06 -4.09
CA GLU A 86 -8.03 -8.71 -4.93
C GLU A 86 -7.01 -7.64 -5.33
N LEU A 87 -5.80 -7.76 -4.78
CA LEU A 87 -4.83 -6.70 -4.91
C LEU A 87 -4.50 -6.53 -6.39
N PRO A 88 -4.55 -5.29 -6.91
CA PRO A 88 -4.45 -5.12 -8.34
C PRO A 88 -3.10 -5.69 -8.84
N PRO A 89 -3.11 -6.65 -9.79
CA PRO A 89 -1.94 -7.47 -10.09
C PRO A 89 -0.94 -6.75 -11.00
N HIS A 90 -1.32 -5.62 -11.61
CA HIS A 90 -0.51 -4.94 -12.61
C HIS A 90 0.11 -3.67 -12.01
N ALA A 91 1.38 -3.43 -12.31
CA ALA A 91 2.08 -2.21 -11.92
C ALA A 91 2.26 -1.30 -13.14
N LEU A 92 2.02 -0.01 -12.94
CA LEU A 92 2.41 1.06 -13.86
C LEU A 92 3.42 1.93 -13.12
N VAL A 93 4.62 2.10 -13.70
CA VAL A 93 5.68 2.93 -13.16
C VAL A 93 6.01 4.04 -14.14
N ILE A 94 6.02 5.27 -13.65
CA ILE A 94 6.38 6.48 -14.38
C ILE A 94 7.67 7.02 -13.75
N ASP A 95 8.79 6.97 -14.48
CA ASP A 95 10.11 7.34 -13.97
C ASP A 95 10.63 8.62 -14.63
N GLY A 96 10.81 9.67 -13.83
CA GLY A 96 11.42 10.93 -14.24
C GLY A 96 12.91 11.08 -13.90
N VAL A 97 13.51 10.19 -13.10
CA VAL A 97 14.83 10.39 -12.46
C VAL A 97 15.94 10.71 -13.46
N ASP A 98 15.98 10.00 -14.59
CA ASP A 98 17.00 10.16 -15.63
C ASP A 98 16.50 10.96 -16.86
N THR A 99 15.72 12.02 -16.63
CA THR A 99 15.15 12.86 -17.69
C THR A 99 15.62 14.32 -17.64
N ASP A 100 15.61 14.99 -18.79
CA ASP A 100 16.07 16.38 -18.93
C ASP A 100 15.01 17.43 -18.50
N GLY A 101 13.82 17.01 -18.05
CA GLY A 101 12.72 17.93 -17.75
C GLY A 101 11.47 17.26 -17.16
N PRO A 102 10.52 18.06 -16.63
CA PRO A 102 9.31 17.51 -16.02
C PRO A 102 8.44 16.86 -17.06
N SER A 103 7.85 15.74 -16.66
CA SER A 103 6.85 15.04 -17.44
C SER A 103 5.52 15.06 -16.72
N THR A 104 4.43 15.21 -17.48
CA THR A 104 3.07 15.10 -16.97
C THR A 104 2.39 13.93 -17.64
N TYR A 105 1.58 13.19 -16.89
CA TYR A 105 0.86 12.05 -17.42
C TYR A 105 -0.62 12.09 -17.03
N SER A 106 -1.43 11.41 -17.84
CA SER A 106 -2.80 11.09 -17.51
C SER A 106 -3.15 9.73 -18.08
N PHE A 107 -3.79 8.88 -17.30
CA PHE A 107 -4.26 7.58 -17.76
C PHE A 107 -5.62 7.23 -17.18
N GLU A 108 -6.32 6.34 -17.87
CA GLU A 108 -7.61 5.79 -17.46
C GLU A 108 -7.50 4.26 -17.46
N ILE A 109 -7.93 3.62 -16.37
CA ILE A 109 -8.03 2.16 -16.25
C ILE A 109 -9.50 1.75 -16.36
N ASP A 110 -9.79 0.56 -16.87
CA ASP A 110 -11.16 0.00 -16.88
C ASP A 110 -11.50 -0.85 -15.62
N GLY A 111 -10.66 -0.72 -14.61
CA GLY A 111 -10.65 -1.45 -13.35
C GLY A 111 -10.29 -0.55 -12.17
N THR A 112 -9.71 -1.12 -11.11
CA THR A 112 -9.25 -0.35 -9.93
C THR A 112 -7.84 0.17 -10.14
N VAL A 113 -7.54 1.35 -9.59
CA VAL A 113 -6.18 1.89 -9.51
C VAL A 113 -5.93 2.50 -8.14
N VAL A 114 -4.75 2.23 -7.58
CA VAL A 114 -4.25 2.80 -6.33
C VAL A 114 -2.80 3.23 -6.51
N LYS A 115 -2.36 4.26 -5.77
CA LYS A 115 -0.97 4.72 -5.81
C LYS A 115 -0.08 3.71 -5.06
N SER A 116 1.20 3.62 -5.41
CA SER A 116 2.13 2.67 -4.82
C SER A 116 3.55 3.22 -4.68
N THR A 117 4.26 2.70 -3.67
CA THR A 117 5.69 2.86 -3.45
C THR A 117 6.53 1.85 -4.26
N TYR A 118 5.91 1.04 -5.11
CA TYR A 118 6.61 0.04 -5.93
C TYR A 118 7.79 0.65 -6.70
N GLN A 119 8.95 -0.01 -6.64
CA GLN A 119 10.22 0.48 -7.18
C GLN A 119 10.65 1.86 -6.63
N ASP A 120 10.54 2.03 -5.30
CA ASP A 120 10.94 3.25 -4.59
C ASP A 120 10.19 4.52 -5.04
N ALA A 121 8.97 4.35 -5.57
CA ALA A 121 8.12 5.44 -5.99
C ALA A 121 7.66 6.33 -4.82
N SER A 122 7.45 7.61 -5.10
CA SER A 122 6.96 8.58 -4.12
C SER A 122 5.48 8.38 -3.82
N MET A 123 5.11 8.65 -2.58
CA MET A 123 3.72 8.63 -2.06
C MET A 123 3.18 10.05 -1.85
N ASP A 124 3.74 11.05 -2.54
CA ASP A 124 3.25 12.42 -2.38
C ASP A 124 1.84 12.59 -2.96
N ASP A 125 1.15 13.60 -2.45
CA ASP A 125 -0.21 14.01 -2.80
C ASP A 125 -0.25 14.87 -4.08
N GLY A 126 0.82 14.86 -4.90
CA GLY A 126 0.89 15.58 -6.16
C GLY A 126 -0.05 15.03 -7.24
N ASP A 127 -0.45 13.76 -7.09
CA ASP A 127 -1.29 13.06 -8.05
C ASP A 127 -2.76 13.10 -7.67
N VAL A 128 -3.60 13.15 -8.70
CA VAL A 128 -5.05 13.16 -8.56
C VAL A 128 -5.63 11.90 -9.17
N ILE A 129 -6.31 11.11 -8.34
CA ILE A 129 -7.10 9.94 -8.74
C ILE A 129 -8.58 10.32 -8.64
N ASP A 130 -9.28 10.32 -9.78
CA ASP A 130 -10.73 10.59 -9.89
C ASP A 130 -11.42 9.38 -10.52
N GLY A 131 -11.94 8.50 -9.67
CA GLY A 131 -12.45 7.19 -10.09
C GLY A 131 -11.33 6.33 -10.67
N THR A 132 -11.39 6.05 -11.97
CA THR A 132 -10.38 5.26 -12.68
C THR A 132 -9.40 6.10 -13.51
N THR A 133 -9.54 7.44 -13.44
CA THR A 133 -8.64 8.37 -14.12
C THR A 133 -7.59 8.90 -13.15
N VAL A 134 -6.32 8.78 -13.53
CA VAL A 134 -5.18 9.31 -12.78
C VAL A 134 -4.51 10.42 -13.57
N ARG A 135 -4.07 11.47 -12.87
CA ARG A 135 -3.28 12.57 -13.42
C ARG A 135 -2.16 12.92 -12.46
N GLY A 136 -0.95 13.01 -13.00
CA GLY A 136 0.24 13.25 -12.19
C GLY A 136 1.39 13.88 -12.95
N ALA A 137 2.48 14.08 -12.24
CA ALA A 137 3.71 14.64 -12.80
C ALA A 137 4.94 14.07 -12.10
N VAL A 138 5.97 13.79 -12.90
CA VAL A 138 7.30 13.42 -12.41
C VAL A 138 8.35 14.43 -12.88
N TYR A 139 9.37 14.66 -12.06
CA TYR A 139 10.56 15.42 -12.47
C TYR A 139 11.83 14.62 -12.25
N ASN A 140 12.25 14.42 -11.00
CA ASN A 140 13.42 13.65 -10.63
C ASN A 140 13.07 12.57 -9.59
N TRP A 141 11.85 12.07 -9.67
CA TRP A 141 11.28 11.02 -8.83
C TRP A 141 10.46 10.06 -9.71
N ILE A 142 9.97 9.00 -9.07
CA ILE A 142 9.18 7.93 -9.67
C ILE A 142 7.79 7.98 -9.06
N ASP A 143 6.75 7.83 -9.88
CA ASP A 143 5.40 7.50 -9.40
C ASP A 143 5.09 6.05 -9.81
N ALA A 144 4.43 5.30 -8.94
CA ALA A 144 3.96 3.95 -9.26
C ALA A 144 2.50 3.76 -8.84
N TYR A 145 1.84 2.85 -9.54
CA TYR A 145 0.43 2.53 -9.36
C TYR A 145 0.19 1.04 -9.48
N TRP A 146 -0.61 0.49 -8.58
CA TRP A 146 -1.21 -0.84 -8.75
C TRP A 146 -2.55 -0.69 -9.45
N PHE A 147 -2.79 -1.48 -10.48
CA PHE A 147 -4.06 -1.50 -11.19
C PHE A 147 -4.50 -2.91 -11.61
N ASP A 148 -5.80 -3.07 -11.82
CA ASP A 148 -6.43 -4.25 -12.41
C ASP A 148 -7.11 -3.86 -13.72
N GLY A 149 -7.43 -4.85 -14.56
CA GLY A 149 -7.95 -4.57 -15.89
C GLY A 149 -6.89 -4.03 -16.86
N ASP A 150 -7.33 -3.24 -17.83
CA ASP A 150 -6.54 -2.70 -18.94
C ASP A 150 -6.46 -1.16 -18.89
N ILE A 151 -5.37 -0.61 -19.45
CA ILE A 151 -5.22 0.84 -19.65
C ILE A 151 -6.05 1.27 -20.87
N ALA A 152 -7.13 2.02 -20.64
CA ALA A 152 -8.08 2.46 -21.65
C ALA A 152 -7.63 3.72 -22.42
N ASP A 153 -7.00 4.69 -21.75
CA ASP A 153 -6.34 5.85 -22.36
C ASP A 153 -5.02 6.12 -21.63
N PHE A 154 -4.00 6.55 -22.36
CA PHE A 154 -2.72 6.94 -21.78
C PHE A 154 -2.13 8.12 -22.53
N ARG A 155 -1.70 9.15 -21.79
CA ARG A 155 -1.00 10.31 -22.33
C ARG A 155 0.18 10.64 -21.46
N LEU A 156 1.33 10.82 -22.11
CA LEU A 156 2.53 11.37 -21.52
C LEU A 156 2.93 12.62 -22.28
N ARG A 157 3.32 13.67 -21.55
CA ARG A 157 3.98 14.86 -22.10
C ARG A 157 5.28 15.09 -21.36
N GLY A 158 6.39 14.85 -22.05
CA GLY A 158 7.74 14.90 -21.51
C GLY A 158 8.51 13.65 -21.91
N ASP A 159 9.62 13.41 -21.24
CA ASP A 159 10.60 12.36 -21.60
C ASP A 159 10.69 11.24 -20.54
N ALA A 160 9.76 11.19 -19.58
CA ALA A 160 9.69 10.13 -18.57
C ALA A 160 9.60 8.74 -19.20
N ASN A 161 10.25 7.79 -18.53
CA ASN A 161 10.11 6.38 -18.86
C ASN A 161 8.80 5.86 -18.29
N VAL A 162 8.15 4.96 -19.02
CA VAL A 162 6.89 4.34 -18.62
C VAL A 162 7.07 2.84 -18.74
N ASP A 163 6.94 2.15 -17.61
CA ASP A 163 7.03 0.71 -17.52
C ASP A 163 5.69 0.14 -17.04
N VAL A 164 5.20 -0.89 -17.73
CA VAL A 164 3.95 -1.58 -17.39
C VAL A 164 4.25 -3.05 -17.18
N GLN A 165 3.94 -3.55 -15.99
CA GLN A 165 4.20 -4.93 -15.60
C GLN A 165 2.88 -5.61 -15.25
N TYR A 166 2.48 -6.56 -16.07
CA TYR A 166 1.32 -7.41 -15.78
C TYR A 166 1.74 -8.53 -14.83
N ASN A 167 0.93 -8.76 -13.80
CA ASN A 167 1.14 -9.75 -12.73
C ASN A 167 2.47 -9.53 -11.98
N ALA A 168 2.80 -8.26 -11.68
CA ALA A 168 4.06 -7.92 -11.02
C ALA A 168 4.13 -8.36 -9.56
N ARG A 169 3.00 -8.78 -8.97
CA ARG A 169 2.93 -9.38 -7.63
C ARG A 169 3.34 -10.86 -7.61
N ASP A 170 3.35 -11.54 -8.76
CA ASP A 170 3.70 -12.97 -8.88
C ASP A 170 5.18 -13.20 -9.25
N GLN A 171 6.01 -12.15 -9.26
CA GLN A 171 7.41 -12.18 -9.72
C GLN A 171 8.45 -12.25 -8.59
#